data_AF-A0A1B8P4Y4-F1
#
_entry.id   AF-A0A1B8P4Y4-F1
#
_cell.length_a   1.000
_cell.length_b   1.000
_cell.length_c   1.000
_cell.angle_alpha   90.00
_cell.angle_beta   90.00
_cell.angle_gamma   90.00
#
_symmetry.space_group_name_H-M   'P 1'
#
loop_
_entity.id
_entity.type
_entity.pdbx_description
1 polymer ?
#
loop_
_entity_poly.entity_id
_entity_poly.type
_entity_poly.pdbx_seq_one_letter_code
_entity_poly.pdbx_strand_id
1 'polypeptide(L)'
;MSNRQELPLLNDWFQQHGITEVECLVADMTGILKGKIMPAGKYLNGGRPRLPDSIFIQTVTGGYPDDEETQFWNPVERDMELVPDPNAVYLVPWTEDATAQIIHDCHYLTGEEVELSPRHVLKRVLALYEARGWKPVVAPEVEFFLVKTNTDSDYPLEPPIGRNGRQESSRQSFSIDAVNEFDPLFEEMYDYCEAMGWIWIP
;
A
#
# COMPACT_ATOMS: atom_id res chain seq x y z
N MET A 1 9.76 -11.32 -21.87
CA MET A 1 9.05 -12.58 -22.20
C MET A 1 8.76 -13.41 -20.94
N SER A 2 8.31 -12.78 -19.83
CA SER A 2 8.07 -13.45 -18.52
C SER A 2 6.58 -13.71 -18.19
N ASN A 3 5.65 -12.87 -18.67
CA ASN A 3 4.27 -12.84 -18.14
C ASN A 3 3.41 -14.10 -18.32
N ARG A 4 3.78 -15.08 -19.17
CA ARG A 4 2.86 -16.21 -19.47
C ARG A 4 2.84 -17.30 -18.41
N GLN A 5 3.90 -17.44 -17.61
CA GLN A 5 3.97 -18.41 -16.51
C GLN A 5 3.49 -17.83 -15.17
N GLU A 6 3.51 -16.51 -15.03
CA GLU A 6 3.07 -15.79 -13.82
C GLU A 6 1.53 -15.70 -13.73
N LEU A 7 0.83 -15.60 -14.87
CA LEU A 7 -0.64 -15.57 -14.94
C LEU A 7 -1.32 -16.86 -14.43
N PRO A 8 -0.86 -18.08 -14.78
CA PRO A 8 -1.37 -19.32 -14.19
C PRO A 8 -1.31 -19.35 -12.66
N LEU A 9 -0.17 -18.92 -12.08
CA LEU A 9 0.00 -18.89 -10.63
C LEU A 9 -0.98 -17.93 -9.96
N LEU A 10 -1.21 -16.76 -10.58
CA LEU A 10 -2.16 -15.77 -10.06
C LEU A 10 -3.61 -16.27 -10.13
N ASN A 11 -3.99 -16.95 -11.21
CA ASN A 11 -5.33 -17.55 -11.35
C ASN A 11 -5.56 -18.64 -10.29
N ASP A 12 -4.58 -19.52 -10.08
CA ASP A 12 -4.67 -20.58 -9.08
C ASP A 12 -4.80 -19.97 -7.67
N TRP A 13 -4.03 -18.92 -7.36
CA TRP A 13 -4.14 -18.20 -6.09
C TRP A 13 -5.51 -17.56 -5.90
N PHE A 14 -6.05 -16.92 -6.94
CA PHE A 14 -7.39 -16.32 -6.91
C PHE A 14 -8.47 -17.36 -6.64
N GLN A 15 -8.39 -18.53 -7.28
CA GLN A 15 -9.32 -19.62 -7.07
C GLN A 15 -9.22 -20.22 -5.66
N GLN A 16 -7.99 -20.41 -5.17
CA GLN A 16 -7.74 -20.95 -3.84
C GLN A 16 -8.36 -20.07 -2.74
N HIS A 17 -8.30 -18.74 -2.90
CA HIS A 17 -8.79 -17.77 -1.91
C HIS A 17 -10.20 -17.22 -2.24
N GLY A 18 -10.82 -17.70 -3.34
CA GLY A 18 -12.17 -17.28 -3.72
C GLY A 18 -12.29 -15.80 -4.11
N ILE A 19 -11.24 -15.20 -4.66
CA ILE A 19 -11.15 -13.76 -4.92
C ILE A 19 -12.21 -13.30 -5.93
N THR A 20 -12.97 -12.28 -5.55
CA THR A 20 -14.01 -11.64 -6.37
C THR A 20 -13.60 -10.24 -6.84
N GLU A 21 -12.79 -9.53 -6.06
CA GLU A 21 -12.33 -8.17 -6.32
C GLU A 21 -10.81 -8.03 -6.27
N VAL A 22 -10.29 -7.07 -7.03
CA VAL A 22 -8.86 -6.75 -7.08
C VAL A 22 -8.66 -5.26 -6.85
N GLU A 23 -7.90 -4.91 -5.81
CA GLU A 23 -7.33 -3.59 -5.60
C GLU A 23 -6.01 -3.49 -6.36
N CYS A 24 -6.01 -2.74 -7.48
CA CYS A 24 -4.80 -2.47 -8.24
C CYS A 24 -4.11 -1.22 -7.72
N LEU A 25 -2.98 -1.39 -7.02
CA LEU A 25 -2.36 -0.31 -6.25
C LEU A 25 -0.96 0.09 -6.73
N VAL A 26 -0.67 1.36 -6.54
CA VAL A 26 0.65 2.00 -6.66
C VAL A 26 0.80 3.02 -5.54
N ALA A 27 2.02 3.23 -5.04
CA ALA A 27 2.29 4.29 -4.07
C ALA A 27 2.62 5.61 -4.79
N ASP A 28 2.06 6.73 -4.35
CA ASP A 28 2.46 8.06 -4.80
C ASP A 28 3.74 8.57 -4.08
N MET A 29 4.23 9.75 -4.46
CA MET A 29 5.44 10.33 -3.90
C MET A 29 5.34 10.65 -2.38
N THR A 30 4.12 10.73 -1.85
CA THR A 30 3.86 10.98 -0.43
C THR A 30 3.71 9.68 0.37
N GLY A 31 3.75 8.53 -0.32
CA GLY A 31 3.55 7.21 0.27
C GLY A 31 2.09 6.79 0.39
N ILE A 32 1.16 7.57 -0.17
CA ILE A 32 -0.26 7.23 -0.17
C ILE A 32 -0.55 6.26 -1.32
N LEU A 33 -1.32 5.22 -1.05
CA LEU A 33 -1.74 4.26 -2.06
C LEU A 33 -2.80 4.90 -2.98
N LYS A 34 -2.57 4.79 -4.28
CA LYS A 34 -3.47 5.19 -5.36
C LYS A 34 -3.76 3.97 -6.21
N GLY A 35 -4.96 3.91 -6.79
CA GLY A 35 -5.35 2.68 -7.46
C GLY A 35 -6.73 2.67 -8.06
N LYS A 36 -7.12 1.47 -8.48
CA LYS A 36 -8.44 1.17 -9.00
C LYS A 36 -8.90 -0.20 -8.53
N ILE A 37 -10.17 -0.32 -8.18
CA ILE A 37 -10.80 -1.60 -7.88
C ILE A 37 -11.40 -2.17 -9.17
N MET A 38 -11.26 -3.48 -9.37
CA MET A 38 -11.88 -4.16 -10.50
C MET A 38 -12.28 -5.61 -10.20
N PRO A 39 -13.32 -6.15 -10.87
CA PRO A 39 -13.70 -7.54 -10.69
C PRO A 39 -12.59 -8.51 -11.11
N ALA A 40 -12.35 -9.55 -10.30
CA ALA A 40 -11.33 -10.56 -10.52
C ALA A 40 -11.41 -11.22 -11.91
N GLY A 41 -12.63 -11.55 -12.35
CA GLY A 41 -12.85 -12.12 -13.68
C GLY A 41 -12.40 -11.19 -14.81
N LYS A 42 -12.60 -9.87 -14.67
CA LYS A 42 -12.13 -8.90 -15.67
C LYS A 42 -10.61 -8.76 -15.63
N TYR A 43 -10.04 -8.76 -14.43
CA TYR A 43 -8.59 -8.66 -14.21
C TYR A 43 -7.85 -9.83 -14.86
N LEU A 44 -8.23 -11.07 -14.54
CA LEU A 44 -7.59 -12.28 -15.06
C LEU A 44 -7.78 -12.46 -16.58
N ASN A 45 -8.89 -11.97 -17.14
CA ASN A 45 -9.18 -12.07 -18.58
C ASN A 45 -8.60 -10.91 -19.42
N GLY A 46 -7.37 -10.50 -19.11
CA GLY A 46 -6.64 -9.48 -19.87
C GLY A 46 -7.03 -8.04 -19.52
N GLY A 47 -7.62 -7.82 -18.35
CA GLY A 47 -7.84 -6.49 -17.81
C GLY A 47 -6.52 -5.78 -17.57
N ARG A 48 -6.37 -4.58 -18.15
CA ARG A 48 -5.19 -3.72 -18.01
C ARG A 48 -5.59 -2.45 -17.28
N PRO A 49 -5.41 -2.37 -15.96
CA PRO A 49 -5.72 -1.16 -15.22
C PRO A 49 -4.83 -0.03 -15.71
N ARG A 50 -5.38 1.18 -15.79
CA ARG A 50 -4.67 2.39 -16.19
C ARG A 50 -5.00 3.52 -15.25
N LEU A 51 -4.02 4.39 -15.05
CA LEU A 51 -4.12 5.64 -14.30
C LEU A 51 -3.35 6.73 -15.07
N PRO A 52 -3.65 8.02 -14.87
CA PRO A 52 -2.80 9.10 -15.37
C PRO A 52 -1.53 9.23 -14.52
N ASP A 53 -0.40 9.59 -15.12
CA ASP A 53 0.85 9.80 -14.40
C ASP A 53 0.83 11.02 -13.44
N SER A 54 -0.17 11.90 -13.58
CA SER A 54 -0.42 13.02 -12.66
C SER A 54 -0.70 12.59 -11.21
N ILE A 55 -1.07 11.33 -10.96
CA ILE A 55 -1.26 10.85 -9.58
C ILE A 55 0.02 10.95 -8.74
N PHE A 56 1.20 10.93 -9.37
CA PHE A 56 2.48 10.99 -8.64
C PHE A 56 2.82 12.38 -8.12
N ILE A 57 2.25 13.42 -8.73
CA ILE A 57 2.49 14.82 -8.33
C ILE A 57 1.41 15.37 -7.41
N GLN A 58 0.40 14.58 -7.07
CA GLN A 58 -0.65 15.03 -6.17
C GLN A 58 -0.09 15.26 -4.77
N THR A 59 -0.40 16.40 -4.17
CA THR A 59 0.01 16.71 -2.80
C THR A 59 -0.84 15.94 -1.79
N VAL A 60 -0.36 15.86 -0.53
CA VAL A 60 -1.11 15.21 0.57
C VAL A 60 -2.49 15.82 0.81
N THR A 61 -2.70 17.08 0.43
CA THR A 61 -3.99 17.78 0.54
C THR A 61 -4.89 17.59 -0.69
N GLY A 62 -4.47 16.80 -1.67
CA GLY A 62 -5.20 16.52 -2.91
C GLY A 62 -5.01 17.56 -4.02
N GLY A 63 -4.19 18.59 -3.77
CA GLY A 63 -3.83 19.59 -4.77
C GLY A 63 -2.68 19.16 -5.68
N TYR A 64 -2.17 20.11 -6.46
CA TYR A 64 -1.01 19.93 -7.33
C TYR A 64 0.00 21.05 -7.08
N PRO A 65 1.31 20.80 -7.19
CA PRO A 65 2.32 21.84 -7.05
C PRO A 65 2.21 22.87 -8.19
N ASP A 66 2.44 24.13 -7.86
CA ASP A 66 2.68 25.17 -8.86
C ASP A 66 4.05 24.91 -9.51
N ASP A 67 4.04 24.38 -10.73
CA ASP A 67 5.26 23.91 -11.41
C ASP A 67 5.58 24.73 -12.67
N GLU A 68 5.47 26.05 -12.59
CA GLU A 68 5.84 26.93 -13.70
C GLU A 68 7.36 26.92 -13.97
N GLU A 69 8.19 26.65 -12.95
CA GLU A 69 9.65 26.72 -13.04
C GLU A 69 10.38 25.36 -13.11
N THR A 70 9.91 24.30 -12.43
CA THR A 70 10.67 23.03 -12.31
C THR A 70 10.39 22.09 -13.48
N GLN A 71 9.16 22.10 -14.01
CA GLN A 71 8.66 21.30 -15.13
C GLN A 71 9.11 19.82 -15.08
N PHE A 72 8.97 19.21 -13.90
CA PHE A 72 9.46 17.84 -13.67
C PHE A 72 8.43 16.76 -14.04
N TRP A 73 7.24 17.16 -14.48
CA TRP A 73 6.18 16.28 -14.94
C TRP A 73 5.62 16.72 -16.30
N ASN A 74 4.90 15.82 -16.98
CA ASN A 74 4.39 16.08 -18.32
C ASN A 74 2.97 16.67 -18.27
N PRO A 75 2.74 17.91 -18.73
CA PRO A 75 1.41 18.56 -18.69
C PRO A 75 0.34 17.88 -19.55
N VAL A 76 0.71 16.92 -20.40
CA VAL A 76 -0.23 16.12 -21.19
C VAL A 76 -0.95 15.07 -20.34
N GLU A 77 -0.48 14.78 -19.12
CA GLU A 77 -1.02 13.74 -18.23
C GLU A 77 -1.15 12.39 -18.94
N ARG A 78 -0.02 11.71 -19.12
CA ARG A 78 0.02 10.50 -19.93
C ARG A 78 -0.62 9.34 -19.17
N ASP A 79 -1.46 8.59 -19.88
CA ASP A 79 -1.94 7.29 -19.40
C ASP A 79 -0.77 6.32 -19.21
N MET A 80 -0.74 5.68 -18.05
CA MET A 80 0.13 4.55 -17.74
C MET A 80 -0.68 3.29 -17.49
N GLU A 81 -0.12 2.15 -17.90
CA GLU A 81 -0.60 0.81 -17.62
C GLU A 81 0.02 0.30 -16.31
N LEU A 82 -0.83 -0.24 -15.44
CA LEU A 82 -0.42 -0.89 -14.21
C LEU A 82 -0.10 -2.35 -14.51
N VAL A 83 1.16 -2.73 -14.32
CA VAL A 83 1.67 -4.09 -14.56
C VAL A 83 1.84 -4.78 -13.20
N PRO A 84 1.16 -5.90 -12.93
CA PRO A 84 1.22 -6.53 -11.62
C PRO A 84 2.59 -7.11 -11.29
N ASP A 85 3.01 -6.98 -10.03
CA ASP A 85 4.09 -7.79 -9.48
C ASP A 85 3.50 -9.08 -8.88
N PRO A 86 3.79 -10.26 -9.46
CA PRO A 86 3.25 -11.53 -8.98
C PRO A 86 3.74 -11.92 -7.58
N ASN A 87 4.79 -11.27 -7.05
CA ASN A 87 5.30 -11.51 -5.71
C ASN A 87 4.70 -10.57 -4.66
N ALA A 88 3.86 -9.62 -5.07
CA ALA A 88 3.26 -8.61 -4.20
C ALA A 88 1.73 -8.66 -4.28
N VAL A 89 1.19 -9.86 -4.04
CA VAL A 89 -0.24 -10.18 -4.03
C VAL A 89 -0.61 -10.60 -2.61
N TYR A 90 -1.59 -9.91 -2.03
CA TYR A 90 -1.98 -10.07 -0.64
C TYR A 90 -3.50 -10.19 -0.51
N LEU A 91 -3.96 -10.96 0.48
CA LEU A 91 -5.37 -10.94 0.87
C LEU A 91 -5.67 -9.63 1.61
N VAL A 92 -6.91 -9.13 1.50
CA VAL A 92 -7.39 -8.04 2.36
C VAL A 92 -8.32 -8.65 3.42
N PRO A 93 -7.84 -8.89 4.65
CA PRO A 93 -8.57 -9.70 5.63
C PRO A 93 -9.76 -8.98 6.28
N TRP A 94 -9.82 -7.66 6.18
CA TRP A 94 -10.88 -6.83 6.78
C TRP A 94 -12.05 -6.52 5.83
N THR A 95 -12.02 -6.97 4.58
CA THR A 95 -13.12 -6.72 3.62
C THR A 95 -14.16 -7.83 3.67
N GLU A 96 -15.44 -7.47 3.52
CA GLU A 96 -16.54 -8.46 3.43
C GLU A 96 -16.43 -9.32 2.16
N ASP A 97 -16.10 -8.69 1.03
CA ASP A 97 -15.82 -9.36 -0.23
C ASP A 97 -14.37 -9.88 -0.27
N ALA A 98 -14.18 -11.08 -0.81
CA ALA A 98 -12.85 -11.69 -0.96
C ALA A 98 -12.00 -10.88 -1.94
N THR A 99 -11.13 -10.03 -1.39
CA THR A 99 -10.39 -9.02 -2.14
C THR A 99 -8.90 -9.33 -2.17
N ALA A 100 -8.31 -9.25 -3.37
CA ALA A 100 -6.87 -9.31 -3.56
C ALA A 100 -6.30 -7.90 -3.70
N GLN A 101 -5.30 -7.57 -2.89
CA GLN A 101 -4.50 -6.36 -3.06
C GLN A 101 -3.23 -6.70 -3.84
N ILE A 102 -2.99 -5.99 -4.94
CA ILE A 102 -1.83 -6.24 -5.80
C ILE A 102 -1.07 -4.94 -6.04
N ILE A 103 0.24 -4.97 -5.75
CA ILE A 103 1.14 -3.85 -6.06
C ILE A 103 1.60 -3.96 -7.52
N HIS A 104 1.54 -2.83 -8.23
CA HIS A 104 1.87 -2.75 -9.64
C HIS A 104 3.10 -1.88 -9.89
N ASP A 105 3.82 -2.21 -10.97
CA ASP A 105 4.72 -1.30 -11.66
C ASP A 105 3.95 -0.45 -12.67
N CYS A 106 4.52 0.70 -13.03
CA CYS A 106 3.90 1.66 -13.93
C CYS A 106 4.69 1.76 -15.24
N HIS A 107 4.03 1.51 -16.36
CA HIS A 107 4.61 1.63 -17.69
C HIS A 107 3.74 2.55 -18.56
N TYR A 108 4.36 3.44 -19.31
CA TYR A 108 3.67 4.13 -20.39
C TYR A 108 3.24 3.14 -21.48
N LEU A 109 2.28 3.54 -22.31
CA LEU A 109 1.80 2.72 -23.43
C LEU A 109 2.89 2.46 -24.49
N THR A 110 3.96 3.24 -24.48
CA THR A 110 5.18 3.03 -25.28
C THR A 110 6.03 1.85 -24.77
N GLY A 111 5.77 1.37 -23.55
CA GLY A 111 6.52 0.33 -22.85
C GLY A 111 7.56 0.86 -21.88
N GLU A 112 7.85 2.17 -21.92
CA GLU A 112 8.79 2.84 -21.03
C GLU A 112 8.28 2.86 -19.58
N GLU A 113 9.18 2.73 -18.61
CA GLU A 113 8.83 2.82 -17.19
C GLU A 113 8.47 4.27 -16.82
N VAL A 114 7.56 4.45 -15.87
CA VAL A 114 7.21 5.78 -15.34
C VAL A 114 8.24 6.18 -14.29
N GLU A 115 9.14 7.09 -14.65
CA GLU A 115 10.28 7.50 -13.81
C GLU A 115 9.87 8.11 -12.46
N LEU A 116 8.70 8.76 -12.41
CA LEU A 116 8.15 9.38 -11.20
C LEU A 116 7.61 8.34 -10.19
N SER A 117 7.45 7.08 -10.59
CA SER A 117 6.95 6.03 -9.70
C SER A 117 7.97 5.74 -8.58
N PRO A 118 7.59 5.86 -7.29
CA PRO A 118 8.46 5.52 -6.16
C PRO A 118 9.01 4.10 -6.21
N ARG A 119 8.21 3.14 -6.71
CA ARG A 119 8.64 1.74 -6.87
C ARG A 119 9.73 1.61 -7.93
N HIS A 120 9.64 2.35 -9.03
CA HIS A 120 10.70 2.42 -10.05
C HIS A 120 11.99 3.03 -9.47
N VAL A 121 11.88 4.12 -8.69
CA VAL A 121 13.02 4.72 -7.99
C VAL A 121 13.68 3.71 -7.04
N LEU A 122 12.88 2.96 -6.26
CA LEU A 122 13.40 1.90 -5.37
C LEU A 122 14.16 0.82 -6.15
N LYS A 123 13.61 0.34 -7.28
CA LYS A 123 14.29 -0.65 -8.12
C LYS A 123 15.64 -0.15 -8.64
N ARG A 124 15.73 1.12 -9.06
CA ARG A 124 17.00 1.75 -9.46
C ARG A 124 18.01 1.77 -8.31
N VAL A 125 17.58 2.12 -7.09
CA VAL A 125 18.43 2.09 -5.90
C VAL A 125 18.92 0.67 -5.61
N LEU A 126 18.04 -0.34 -5.67
CA LEU A 126 18.40 -1.75 -5.46
C LEU A 126 19.41 -2.25 -6.51
N ALA A 127 19.26 -1.85 -7.77
CA ALA A 127 20.22 -2.18 -8.83
C ALA A 127 21.63 -1.62 -8.54
N LEU A 128 21.73 -0.45 -7.88
CA LEU A 128 23.03 0.11 -7.46
C LEU A 128 23.69 -0.72 -6.35
N TYR A 129 22.91 -1.30 -5.44
CA TYR A 129 23.43 -2.25 -4.44
C TYR A 129 23.89 -3.54 -5.12
N GLU A 130 23.09 -4.09 -6.02
CA GLU A 130 23.41 -5.32 -6.75
C GLU A 130 24.69 -5.18 -7.58
N ALA A 131 24.90 -4.04 -8.25
CA ALA A 131 26.12 -3.76 -9.01
C ALA A 131 27.40 -3.80 -8.17
N ARG A 132 27.28 -3.66 -6.84
CA ARG A 132 28.38 -3.80 -5.87
C ARG A 132 28.45 -5.18 -5.21
N GLY A 133 27.56 -6.09 -5.60
CA GLY A 133 27.39 -7.40 -4.95
C GLY A 133 26.79 -7.31 -3.55
N TRP A 134 26.12 -6.20 -3.21
CA TRP A 134 25.53 -5.98 -1.89
C TRP A 134 24.07 -6.42 -1.86
N LYS A 135 23.65 -6.93 -0.70
CA LYS A 135 22.26 -7.31 -0.42
C LYS A 135 21.75 -6.44 0.73
N PRO A 136 21.01 -5.35 0.45
CA PRO A 136 20.48 -4.50 1.50
C PRO A 136 19.41 -5.27 2.29
N VAL A 137 19.43 -5.12 3.61
CA VAL A 137 18.39 -5.63 4.52
C VAL A 137 17.76 -4.42 5.19
N VAL A 138 16.43 -4.32 5.14
CA VAL A 138 15.67 -3.21 5.71
C VAL A 138 14.60 -3.79 6.63
N ALA A 139 14.53 -3.26 7.84
CA ALA A 139 13.52 -3.60 8.85
C ALA A 139 13.00 -2.27 9.45
N PRO A 140 11.94 -1.67 8.87
CA PRO A 140 11.38 -0.44 9.40
C PRO A 140 10.54 -0.75 10.66
N GLU A 141 10.70 0.08 11.69
CA GLU A 141 9.85 0.07 12.88
C GLU A 141 8.85 1.23 12.75
N VAL A 142 7.57 0.91 12.61
CA VAL A 142 6.50 1.90 12.43
C VAL A 142 5.74 2.05 13.74
N GLU A 143 5.85 3.22 14.35
CA GLU A 143 5.07 3.59 15.54
C GLU A 143 3.81 4.36 15.11
N PHE A 144 2.72 4.19 15.86
CA PHE A 144 1.45 4.88 15.62
C PHE A 144 0.77 5.29 16.93
N PHE A 145 -0.22 6.17 16.82
CA PHE A 145 -1.02 6.63 17.94
C PHE A 145 -2.46 6.14 17.82
N LEU A 146 -3.00 5.59 18.91
CA LEU A 146 -4.43 5.32 19.04
C LEU A 146 -5.11 6.57 19.61
N VAL A 147 -6.12 7.06 18.89
CA VAL A 147 -6.91 8.23 19.28
C VAL A 147 -8.39 7.88 19.24
N LYS A 148 -9.17 8.53 20.10
CA LYS A 148 -10.63 8.53 20.02
C LYS A 148 -11.07 9.12 18.67
N THR A 149 -12.20 8.63 18.15
CA THR A 149 -12.84 9.23 16.98
C THR A 149 -13.02 10.74 17.20
N ASN A 150 -12.35 11.53 16.37
CA ASN A 150 -12.51 12.98 16.38
C ASN A 150 -13.42 13.40 15.21
N THR A 151 -14.62 13.88 15.52
CA THR A 151 -15.58 14.35 14.52
C THR A 151 -15.43 15.84 14.21
N ASP A 152 -14.63 16.57 14.99
CA ASP A 152 -14.45 18.02 14.85
C ASP A 152 -12.96 18.36 14.93
N SER A 153 -12.40 18.75 13.78
CA SER A 153 -10.98 19.06 13.63
C SER A 153 -10.51 20.26 14.47
N ASP A 154 -11.43 21.09 14.97
CA ASP A 154 -11.09 22.24 15.80
C ASP A 154 -10.70 21.83 17.24
N TYR A 155 -11.03 20.60 17.66
CA TYR A 155 -10.69 20.07 18.97
C TYR A 155 -9.45 19.17 18.94
N PRO A 156 -8.62 19.18 20.01
CA PRO A 156 -7.43 18.34 20.09
C PRO A 156 -7.78 16.85 20.11
N LEU A 157 -6.86 16.03 19.61
CA LEU A 157 -6.97 14.57 19.68
C LEU A 157 -6.92 14.10 21.13
N GLU A 158 -7.82 13.18 21.47
CA GLU A 158 -7.97 12.59 22.79
C GLU A 158 -7.62 11.10 22.77
N PRO A 159 -7.04 10.54 23.85
CA PRO A 159 -6.89 9.09 23.98
C PRO A 159 -8.25 8.37 23.95
N PRO A 160 -8.33 7.16 23.36
CA PRO A 160 -9.54 6.35 23.40
C PRO A 160 -9.84 5.82 24.82
N ILE A 161 -11.06 5.32 25.00
CA ILE A 161 -11.47 4.65 26.24
C ILE A 161 -10.98 3.19 26.18
N GLY A 162 -10.21 2.76 27.18
CA GLY A 162 -9.72 1.38 27.29
C GLY A 162 -10.79 0.39 27.75
N ARG A 163 -10.44 -0.90 27.80
CA ARG A 163 -11.32 -1.99 28.26
C ARG A 163 -11.95 -1.74 29.62
N ASN A 164 -11.24 -1.06 30.52
CA ASN A 164 -11.71 -0.72 31.87
C ASN A 164 -12.73 0.44 31.91
N GLY A 165 -13.10 1.01 30.76
CA GLY A 165 -14.05 2.11 30.65
C GLY A 165 -13.48 3.48 31.05
N ARG A 166 -12.16 3.57 31.27
CA ARG A 166 -11.46 4.81 31.60
C ARG A 166 -10.55 5.23 30.46
N GLN A 167 -10.38 6.54 30.36
CA GLN A 167 -9.41 7.13 29.47
C GLN A 167 -8.04 7.14 30.16
N GLU A 168 -6.99 6.83 29.40
CA GLU A 168 -5.62 7.04 29.86
C GLU A 168 -5.40 8.52 30.17
N SER A 169 -4.98 8.81 31.40
CA SER A 169 -4.82 10.18 31.91
C SER A 169 -3.37 10.63 31.92
N SER A 170 -2.42 9.73 31.64
CA SER A 170 -0.99 10.00 31.74
C SER A 170 -0.23 9.34 30.59
N ARG A 171 0.95 9.88 30.27
CA ARG A 171 1.83 9.33 29.23
C ARG A 171 2.57 8.12 29.78
N GLN A 172 2.02 6.94 29.52
CA GLN A 172 2.52 5.67 30.04
C GLN A 172 3.39 4.96 28.99
N SER A 173 4.52 5.58 28.61
CA SER A 173 5.48 4.96 27.69
C SER A 173 5.97 3.62 28.22
N PHE A 174 5.87 2.56 27.41
CA PHE A 174 6.26 1.19 27.77
C PHE A 174 5.46 0.56 28.92
N SER A 175 4.27 1.08 29.26
CA SER A 175 3.42 0.45 30.25
C SER A 175 2.69 -0.77 29.68
N ILE A 176 2.94 -1.93 30.28
CA ILE A 176 2.24 -3.18 29.94
C ILE A 176 0.75 -3.04 30.21
N ASP A 177 0.36 -2.40 31.31
CA ASP A 177 -1.06 -2.21 31.65
C ASP A 177 -1.77 -1.34 30.61
N ALA A 178 -1.11 -0.30 30.09
CA ALA A 178 -1.69 0.57 29.07
C ALA A 178 -1.86 -0.14 27.71
N VAL A 179 -0.93 -1.04 27.35
CA VAL A 179 -1.06 -1.89 26.15
C VAL A 179 -2.20 -2.89 26.33
N ASN A 180 -2.27 -3.54 27.50
CA ASN A 180 -3.30 -4.54 27.81
C ASN A 180 -4.73 -4.00 27.72
N GLU A 181 -4.93 -2.69 27.91
CA GLU A 181 -6.24 -2.05 27.76
C GLU A 181 -6.79 -2.11 26.31
N PHE A 182 -5.91 -2.32 25.33
CA PHE A 182 -6.25 -2.40 23.90
C PHE A 182 -5.89 -3.76 23.26
N ASP A 183 -5.67 -4.81 24.08
CA ASP A 183 -5.33 -6.16 23.62
C ASP A 183 -6.18 -6.64 22.42
N PRO A 184 -7.54 -6.55 22.43
CA PRO A 184 -8.33 -7.07 21.31
C PRO A 184 -8.00 -6.42 19.96
N LEU A 185 -7.61 -5.14 19.96
CA LEU A 185 -7.23 -4.43 18.74
C LEU A 185 -5.86 -4.92 18.24
N PHE A 186 -4.90 -5.11 19.14
CA PHE A 186 -3.58 -5.57 18.76
C PHE A 186 -3.61 -7.02 18.27
N GLU A 187 -4.39 -7.90 18.93
CA GLU A 187 -4.62 -9.27 18.47
C GLU A 187 -5.23 -9.30 17.06
N GLU A 188 -6.25 -8.48 16.78
CA GLU A 188 -6.84 -8.37 15.44
C GLU A 188 -5.80 -7.86 14.41
N MET A 189 -4.98 -6.87 14.78
CA MET A 189 -3.89 -6.39 13.94
C MET A 189 -2.86 -7.50 13.66
N TYR A 190 -2.52 -8.32 14.66
CA TYR A 190 -1.62 -9.46 14.50
C TYR A 190 -2.21 -10.52 13.56
N ASP A 191 -3.48 -10.88 13.73
CA ASP A 191 -4.21 -11.80 12.87
C ASP A 191 -4.21 -11.32 11.41
N TYR A 192 -4.44 -10.03 11.19
CA TYR A 192 -4.40 -9.44 9.84
C TYR A 192 -3.00 -9.45 9.23
N CYS A 193 -1.97 -9.12 9.99
CA CYS A 193 -0.59 -9.21 9.52
C CYS A 193 -0.22 -10.65 9.12
N GLU A 194 -0.58 -11.65 9.92
CA GLU A 194 -0.33 -13.06 9.61
C GLU A 194 -1.10 -13.50 8.35
N ALA A 195 -2.38 -13.13 8.23
CA ALA A 195 -3.20 -13.41 7.05
C ALA A 195 -2.62 -12.78 5.77
N MET A 196 -1.95 -11.63 5.88
CA MET A 196 -1.23 -10.98 4.78
C MET A 196 0.19 -11.51 4.56
N GLY A 197 0.64 -12.52 5.31
CA GLY A 197 1.95 -13.16 5.15
C GLY A 197 3.12 -12.39 5.77
N TRP A 198 2.86 -11.49 6.72
CA TRP A 198 3.92 -10.76 7.42
C TRP A 198 4.62 -11.70 8.41
N ILE A 199 5.96 -11.62 8.45
CA ILE A 199 6.78 -12.39 9.39
C ILE A 199 7.26 -11.45 10.48
N TRP A 200 6.84 -11.72 11.71
CA TRP A 200 7.30 -11.01 12.88
C TRP A 200 8.75 -11.39 13.21
N ILE A 201 9.61 -10.40 13.35
CA ILE A 201 10.95 -10.58 13.90
C ILE A 201 10.80 -10.41 15.43
N PRO A 202 11.00 -11.48 16.21
CA PRO A 202 10.85 -11.44 17.67
C PRO A 202 11.95 -10.64 18.37
#